data_AF-A0A553I169-F1
#
_entry.id   AF-A0A553I169-F1
#
_cell.length_a   1.000
_cell.length_b   1.000
_cell.length_c   1.000
_cell.angle_alpha   90.00
_cell.angle_beta   90.00
_cell.angle_gamma   90.00
#
_symmetry.space_group_name_H-M   'P 1'
#
loop_
_entity.id
_entity.type
_entity.pdbx_description
1 polymer ?
#
loop_
_entity_poly.entity_id
_entity_poly.type
_entity_poly.pdbx_seq_one_letter_code
_entity_poly.pdbx_strand_id
1 'polypeptide(L)'
;MPPFAVSCAVLRSNLKLLSLTLEVNIDHNASTFGTYGTLLRLALRLNSIQTSIMLLKAGVDVTHGDSARATLLGDQDLGKEILRRNPLEATEDDLESSEVTLLGAALLTGNSSLVQEAWKRNPTCYNPAALCAATFRVSVSEMDPRIILKLLGYRNPKSTYPRSRLLETTATGIAACYEQIEILQQLFDHVPMSKDAYLPAKQEFLIDQNRFFA
;
A
#
# COMPACT_ATOMS: atom_id res chain seq x y z
N MET A 1 -27.24 2.26 -20.20
CA MET A 1 -25.88 1.99 -20.71
C MET A 1 -24.96 3.21 -20.54
N PRO A 2 -24.30 3.37 -19.37
CA PRO A 2 -23.28 4.40 -19.23
C PRO A 2 -21.89 4.02 -18.61
N PRO A 3 -21.54 2.79 -18.17
CA PRO A 3 -20.25 2.59 -17.47
C PRO A 3 -19.05 2.63 -18.43
N PHE A 4 -19.27 2.33 -19.71
CA PHE A 4 -18.20 2.21 -20.71
C PHE A 4 -17.54 3.55 -21.05
N ALA A 5 -18.32 4.60 -21.24
CA ALA A 5 -17.78 5.92 -21.58
C ALA A 5 -16.89 6.47 -20.46
N VAL A 6 -17.35 6.39 -19.20
CA VAL A 6 -16.57 6.81 -18.02
C VAL A 6 -15.32 5.95 -17.87
N SER A 7 -15.44 4.63 -18.00
CA SER A 7 -14.28 3.72 -17.94
C SER A 7 -13.24 4.04 -19.01
N CYS A 8 -13.65 4.29 -20.26
CA CYS A 8 -12.76 4.70 -21.33
C CYS A 8 -12.11 6.06 -21.07
N ALA A 9 -12.84 7.00 -20.45
CA ALA A 9 -12.29 8.30 -20.07
C ALA A 9 -11.17 8.14 -19.03
N VAL A 10 -11.38 7.30 -18.01
CA VAL A 10 -10.38 6.98 -16.99
C VAL A 10 -9.18 6.24 -17.60
N LEU A 11 -9.40 5.21 -18.41
CA LEU A 11 -8.33 4.45 -19.08
C LEU A 11 -7.41 5.34 -19.93
N ARG A 12 -8.00 6.35 -20.57
CA ARG A 12 -7.26 7.30 -21.43
C ARG A 12 -6.77 8.53 -20.66
N SER A 13 -7.03 8.62 -19.35
CA SER A 13 -6.81 9.84 -18.55
C SER A 13 -7.34 11.11 -19.23
N ASN A 14 -8.46 11.01 -19.94
CA ASN A 14 -9.05 12.11 -20.70
C ASN A 14 -9.99 12.90 -19.79
N LEU A 15 -9.45 13.93 -19.13
CA LEU A 15 -10.18 14.75 -18.15
C LEU A 15 -11.42 15.45 -18.74
N LYS A 16 -11.38 15.86 -20.01
CA LYS A 16 -12.51 16.51 -20.68
C LYS A 16 -13.65 15.52 -20.96
N LEU A 17 -13.32 14.32 -21.41
CA LEU A 17 -14.32 13.27 -21.57
C LEU A 17 -14.86 12.85 -20.21
N LEU A 18 -13.98 12.75 -19.21
CA LEU A 18 -14.38 12.39 -17.85
C LEU A 18 -15.36 13.40 -17.28
N SER A 19 -15.08 14.71 -17.36
CA SER A 19 -16.00 15.75 -16.87
C SER A 19 -17.38 15.66 -17.53
N LEU A 20 -17.43 15.53 -18.86
CA LEU A 20 -18.67 15.37 -19.61
C LEU A 20 -19.45 14.12 -19.18
N THR A 21 -18.74 13.02 -18.91
CA THR A 21 -19.41 11.79 -18.46
C THR A 21 -19.86 11.84 -17.01
N LEU A 22 -19.19 12.61 -16.15
CA LEU A 22 -19.59 12.79 -14.75
C LEU A 22 -20.80 13.73 -14.59
N GLU A 23 -21.02 14.64 -15.54
CA GLU A 23 -22.19 15.53 -15.57
C GLU A 23 -23.50 14.80 -15.91
N VAL A 24 -23.41 13.68 -16.64
CA VAL A 24 -24.55 12.81 -16.87
C VAL A 24 -24.75 12.00 -15.60
N ASN A 25 -25.98 11.98 -15.05
CA ASN A 25 -26.37 11.27 -13.81
C ASN A 25 -26.21 9.74 -13.93
N ILE A 26 -24.97 9.30 -14.05
CA ILE A 26 -24.51 7.94 -14.23
C ILE A 26 -24.14 7.42 -12.84
N ASP A 27 -24.44 6.15 -12.57
CA ASP A 27 -23.89 5.46 -11.41
C ASP A 27 -22.36 5.36 -11.53
N HIS A 28 -21.64 6.24 -10.83
CA HIS A 28 -20.19 6.28 -10.82
C HIS A 28 -19.55 5.16 -9.97
N ASN A 29 -20.37 4.37 -9.27
CA ASN A 29 -19.92 3.23 -8.45
C ASN A 29 -20.11 1.89 -9.17
N ALA A 30 -20.66 1.92 -10.39
CA ALA A 30 -20.71 0.74 -11.25
C ALA A 30 -19.30 0.16 -11.44
N SER A 31 -19.17 -1.15 -11.24
CA SER A 31 -17.90 -1.86 -11.43
C SER A 31 -17.34 -1.56 -12.83
N THR A 32 -16.03 -1.30 -12.88
CA THR A 32 -15.32 -1.23 -14.15
C THR A 32 -15.29 -2.61 -14.82
N PHE A 33 -14.97 -2.64 -16.12
CA PHE A 33 -14.82 -3.88 -16.86
C PHE A 33 -13.66 -4.72 -16.28
N GLY A 34 -13.94 -5.95 -15.84
CA GLY A 34 -12.93 -6.93 -15.46
C GLY A 34 -12.46 -6.83 -14.01
N THR A 35 -11.16 -7.02 -13.80
CA THR A 35 -10.52 -7.23 -12.48
C THR A 35 -10.01 -5.93 -11.81
N TYR A 36 -10.40 -4.77 -12.34
CA TYR A 36 -9.90 -3.47 -11.86
C TYR A 36 -10.72 -2.88 -10.71
N GLY A 37 -11.91 -3.41 -10.41
CA GLY A 37 -12.74 -2.93 -9.31
C GLY A 37 -13.40 -1.58 -9.62
N THR A 38 -13.21 -0.59 -8.75
CA THR A 38 -13.80 0.76 -8.89
C THR A 38 -13.06 1.63 -9.91
N LEU A 39 -13.72 2.69 -10.40
CA LEU A 39 -13.10 3.69 -11.27
C LEU A 39 -11.90 4.37 -10.59
N LEU A 40 -12.00 4.62 -9.28
CA LEU A 40 -10.90 5.19 -8.50
C LEU A 40 -9.69 4.25 -8.47
N ARG A 41 -9.90 2.96 -8.20
CA ARG A 41 -8.83 1.96 -8.22
C ARG A 41 -8.17 1.86 -9.58
N LEU A 42 -8.95 1.94 -10.66
CA LEU A 42 -8.40 2.00 -12.02
C LEU A 42 -7.52 3.25 -12.21
N ALA A 43 -7.99 4.43 -11.80
CA ALA A 43 -7.23 5.68 -11.91
C ALA A 43 -5.91 5.63 -11.12
N LEU A 44 -5.94 5.09 -9.89
CA LEU A 44 -4.77 4.90 -9.04
C LEU A 44 -3.79 3.85 -9.60
N ARG A 45 -4.28 2.81 -10.28
CA ARG A 45 -3.41 1.84 -10.98
C ARG A 45 -2.69 2.49 -12.17
N LEU A 46 -3.36 3.40 -12.86
CA LEU A 46 -2.80 4.16 -13.99
C LEU A 46 -1.94 5.36 -13.56
N ASN A 47 -1.72 5.56 -12.25
CA ASN A 47 -1.00 6.71 -11.70
C ASN A 47 -1.59 8.07 -12.14
N SER A 48 -2.91 8.13 -12.30
CA SER A 48 -3.60 9.33 -12.79
C SER A 48 -4.19 10.12 -11.62
N ILE A 49 -3.35 10.91 -10.95
CA ILE A 49 -3.73 11.71 -9.76
C ILE A 49 -4.91 12.64 -10.06
N GLN A 50 -4.84 13.40 -11.15
CA GLN A 50 -5.91 14.35 -11.52
C GLN A 50 -7.24 13.65 -11.78
N THR A 51 -7.20 12.49 -12.45
CA THR A 51 -8.40 11.66 -12.66
C THR A 51 -8.94 11.16 -11.33
N SER A 52 -8.08 10.72 -10.41
CA SER A 52 -8.46 10.27 -9.07
C SER A 52 -9.15 11.38 -8.26
N ILE A 53 -8.61 12.61 -8.31
CA ILE A 53 -9.21 13.78 -7.66
C ILE A 53 -10.59 14.10 -8.26
N MET A 54 -10.74 14.06 -9.58
CA MET A 54 -12.03 14.29 -10.24
C MET A 54 -13.07 13.23 -9.82
N LEU A 55 -12.68 11.95 -9.78
CA LEU A 55 -13.56 10.85 -9.37
C LEU A 55 -13.98 11.01 -7.90
N LEU A 56 -13.06 11.38 -7.01
CA LEU A 56 -13.41 11.69 -5.62
C LEU A 56 -14.40 12.86 -5.54
N LYS A 57 -14.19 13.95 -6.28
CA LYS A 57 -15.14 15.07 -6.30
C LYS A 57 -16.54 14.67 -6.78
N ALA A 58 -16.63 13.67 -7.66
CA ALA A 58 -17.89 13.10 -8.13
C ALA A 58 -18.55 12.12 -7.14
N GLY A 59 -17.94 11.87 -5.98
CA GLY A 59 -18.51 11.01 -4.95
C GLY A 59 -18.34 9.52 -5.21
N VAL A 60 -17.34 9.11 -6.01
CA VAL A 60 -17.03 7.69 -6.21
C VAL A 60 -16.66 7.01 -4.90
N ASP A 61 -17.17 5.80 -4.70
CA ASP A 61 -16.89 4.96 -3.55
C ASP A 61 -15.41 4.60 -3.48
N VAL A 62 -14.90 4.75 -2.27
CA VAL A 62 -13.51 4.49 -1.90
C VAL A 62 -13.42 3.12 -1.24
N THR A 63 -12.47 2.31 -1.69
CA THR A 63 -12.28 0.94 -1.21
C THR A 63 -11.02 0.80 -0.36
N HIS A 64 -10.90 -0.34 0.32
CA HIS A 64 -9.71 -0.67 1.07
C HIS A 64 -8.48 -0.64 0.17
N GLY A 65 -7.37 -0.07 0.66
CA GLY A 65 -6.12 0.04 -0.08
C GLY A 65 -6.03 1.20 -1.08
N ASP A 66 -7.12 1.92 -1.40
CA ASP A 66 -7.04 3.10 -2.28
C ASP A 66 -6.18 4.21 -1.66
N SER A 67 -6.30 4.43 -0.35
CA SER A 67 -5.48 5.40 0.40
C SER A 67 -4.00 4.98 0.43
N ALA A 68 -3.73 3.69 0.64
CA ALA A 68 -2.40 3.12 0.61
C ALA A 68 -1.77 3.30 -0.77
N ARG A 69 -2.52 3.02 -1.84
CA ARG A 69 -2.04 3.20 -3.22
C ARG A 69 -1.74 4.66 -3.52
N ALA A 70 -2.64 5.59 -3.20
CA ALA A 70 -2.40 7.02 -3.37
C ALA A 70 -1.12 7.48 -2.63
N THR A 71 -0.92 6.98 -1.41
CA THR A 71 0.29 7.23 -0.62
C THR A 71 1.55 6.73 -1.34
N LEU A 72 1.53 5.52 -1.91
CA LEU A 72 2.65 4.98 -2.69
C LEU A 72 2.96 5.77 -3.96
N LEU A 73 1.97 6.44 -4.55
CA LEU A 73 2.17 7.32 -5.70
C LEU A 73 2.82 8.67 -5.30
N GLY A 74 3.04 8.91 -4.01
CA GLY A 74 3.64 10.13 -3.48
C GLY A 74 2.63 11.26 -3.22
N ASP A 75 1.34 11.05 -3.48
CA ASP A 75 0.30 12.04 -3.20
C ASP A 75 -0.34 11.79 -1.83
N GLN A 76 0.28 12.40 -0.82
CA GLN A 76 -0.14 12.25 0.58
C GLN A 76 -1.50 12.91 0.85
N ASP A 77 -1.81 14.01 0.16
CA ASP A 77 -3.06 14.74 0.37
C ASP A 77 -4.22 13.96 -0.22
N LEU A 78 -4.04 13.35 -1.40
CA LEU A 78 -4.98 12.40 -1.97
C LEU A 78 -5.17 11.18 -1.05
N GLY A 79 -4.08 10.61 -0.52
CA GLY A 79 -4.16 9.50 0.42
C GLY A 79 -4.97 9.83 1.67
N LYS A 80 -4.75 11.01 2.27
CA LYS A 80 -5.52 11.51 3.41
C LYS A 80 -6.98 11.77 3.06
N GLU A 81 -7.26 12.34 1.90
CA GLU A 81 -8.63 12.60 1.45
C GLU A 81 -9.41 11.30 1.26
N ILE A 82 -8.80 10.28 0.64
CA ILE A 82 -9.40 8.94 0.52
C ILE A 82 -9.66 8.34 1.91
N LEU A 83 -8.69 8.44 2.81
CA LEU A 83 -8.79 7.92 4.18
C LEU A 83 -9.85 8.63 5.04
N ARG A 84 -10.15 9.90 4.74
CA ARG A 84 -11.26 10.63 5.37
C ARG A 84 -12.63 10.10 4.94
N ARG A 85 -12.73 9.62 3.71
CA ARG A 85 -13.99 9.13 3.11
C ARG A 85 -14.26 7.67 3.42
N ASN A 86 -13.22 6.85 3.55
CA ASN A 86 -13.35 5.48 4.04
C ASN A 86 -12.51 5.28 5.30
N PRO A 87 -13.16 5.22 6.48
CA PRO A 87 -12.43 5.04 7.73
C PRO A 87 -11.97 3.60 7.97
N LEU A 88 -12.52 2.62 7.26
CA LEU A 88 -12.22 1.21 7.46
C LEU A 88 -10.86 0.87 6.81
N GLU A 89 -9.98 0.25 7.59
CA GLU A 89 -8.76 -0.36 7.07
C GLU A 89 -9.04 -1.81 6.69
N ALA A 90 -8.32 -2.30 5.67
CA ALA A 90 -8.33 -3.73 5.32
C ALA A 90 -7.99 -4.56 6.56
N THR A 91 -8.78 -5.60 6.80
CA THR A 91 -8.49 -6.58 7.85
C THR A 91 -7.46 -7.61 7.36
N GLU A 92 -6.90 -8.41 8.26
CA GLU A 92 -5.99 -9.50 7.86
C GLU A 92 -6.65 -10.50 6.88
N ASP A 93 -7.98 -10.64 6.92
CA ASP A 93 -8.72 -11.54 6.02
C ASP A 93 -8.82 -11.02 4.58
N ASP A 94 -8.62 -9.71 4.34
CA ASP A 94 -8.61 -9.10 3.01
C ASP A 94 -7.26 -9.31 2.27
N LEU A 95 -6.26 -9.89 2.95
CA LEU A 95 -4.87 -10.06 2.49
C LEU A 95 -4.66 -11.19 1.47
N GLU A 96 -5.70 -11.92 1.08
CA GLU A 96 -5.61 -12.81 -0.08
C GLU A 96 -5.32 -12.02 -1.36
N SER A 97 -5.86 -10.81 -1.45
CA SER A 97 -5.49 -9.83 -2.47
C SER A 97 -4.13 -9.23 -2.10
N SER A 98 -3.23 -9.06 -3.07
CA SER A 98 -1.87 -8.52 -2.91
C SER A 98 -1.83 -7.03 -2.53
N GLU A 99 -2.78 -6.56 -1.74
CA GLU A 99 -3.05 -5.16 -1.53
C GLU A 99 -2.18 -4.62 -0.41
N VAL A 100 -1.48 -3.53 -0.72
CA VAL A 100 -0.64 -2.83 0.24
C VAL A 100 -1.55 -2.18 1.28
N THR A 101 -1.30 -2.46 2.55
CA THR A 101 -2.03 -1.82 3.66
C THR A 101 -1.59 -0.36 3.82
N LEU A 102 -2.43 0.46 4.45
CA LEU A 102 -2.06 1.85 4.74
C LEU A 102 -0.77 1.91 5.57
N LEU A 103 -0.65 1.08 6.61
CA LEU A 103 0.57 1.00 7.40
C LEU A 103 1.78 0.62 6.54
N GLY A 104 1.65 -0.40 5.69
CA GLY A 104 2.73 -0.81 4.78
C GLY A 104 3.17 0.30 3.85
N ALA A 105 2.22 1.03 3.25
CA ALA A 105 2.52 2.19 2.40
C ALA A 105 3.15 3.35 3.17
N ALA A 106 2.65 3.65 4.38
CA ALA A 106 3.15 4.72 5.23
C ALA A 106 4.60 4.44 5.67
N LEU A 107 4.88 3.20 6.09
CA LEU A 107 6.23 2.73 6.39
C LEU A 107 7.11 2.84 5.15
N LEU A 108 6.67 2.26 4.03
CA LEU A 108 7.43 2.24 2.79
C LEU A 108 7.65 3.64 2.21
N THR A 109 6.90 4.67 2.60
CA THR A 109 7.14 6.06 2.18
C THR A 109 7.89 6.89 3.23
N GLY A 110 8.19 6.32 4.40
CA GLY A 110 8.81 7.03 5.52
C GLY A 110 7.90 8.11 6.14
N ASN A 111 6.58 8.04 5.92
CA ASN A 111 5.65 9.05 6.40
C ASN A 111 5.21 8.78 7.84
N SER A 112 5.96 9.29 8.82
CA SER A 112 5.68 9.08 10.23
C SER A 112 4.29 9.54 10.66
N SER A 113 3.73 10.60 10.03
CA SER A 113 2.37 11.06 10.32
C SER A 113 1.32 10.04 9.90
N LEU A 114 1.46 9.44 8.71
CA LEU A 114 0.57 8.37 8.25
C LEU A 114 0.76 7.08 9.03
N VAL A 115 1.99 6.76 9.46
CA VAL A 115 2.27 5.61 10.34
C VAL A 115 1.51 5.75 11.66
N GLN A 116 1.53 6.93 12.27
CA GLN A 116 0.77 7.21 13.50
C GLN A 116 -0.74 7.12 13.27
N GLU A 117 -1.23 7.66 12.16
CA GLU A 117 -2.66 7.60 11.81
C GLU A 117 -3.13 6.17 11.57
N ALA A 118 -2.34 5.35 10.87
CA ALA A 118 -2.64 3.94 10.64
C ALA A 118 -2.74 3.15 11.97
N TRP A 119 -1.77 3.33 12.88
CA TRP A 119 -1.85 2.69 14.20
C TRP A 119 -2.97 3.22 15.08
N LYS A 120 -3.35 4.48 14.95
CA LYS A 120 -4.50 5.02 15.70
C LYS A 120 -5.79 4.33 15.28
N ARG A 121 -5.92 3.98 14.00
CA ARG A 121 -7.09 3.30 13.42
C ARG A 121 -7.09 1.81 13.71
N ASN A 122 -5.92 1.18 13.58
CA ASN A 122 -5.75 -0.24 13.85
C ASN A 122 -4.51 -0.46 14.74
N PRO A 123 -4.65 -0.38 16.07
CA PRO A 123 -3.51 -0.48 16.99
C PRO A 123 -2.80 -1.83 16.94
N THR A 124 -3.52 -2.88 16.56
CA THR A 124 -3.02 -4.26 16.50
C THR A 124 -2.72 -4.71 15.07
N CYS A 125 -2.60 -3.79 14.10
CA CYS A 125 -2.30 -4.19 12.74
C CYS A 125 -0.90 -4.81 12.67
N TYR A 126 -0.87 -6.12 12.41
CA TYR A 126 0.31 -6.80 11.92
C TYR A 126 0.11 -7.11 10.44
N ASN A 127 1.16 -6.89 9.65
CA ASN A 127 1.18 -7.31 8.27
C ASN A 127 2.62 -7.63 7.88
N PRO A 128 2.90 -8.84 7.37
CA PRO A 128 4.24 -9.24 6.94
C PRO A 128 4.88 -8.30 5.89
N ALA A 129 4.09 -7.74 4.97
CA ALA A 129 4.57 -6.74 4.02
C ALA A 129 4.88 -5.39 4.71
N ALA A 130 4.13 -5.02 5.75
CA ALA A 130 4.47 -3.87 6.59
C ALA A 130 5.78 -4.11 7.35
N LEU A 131 6.04 -5.33 7.82
CA LEU A 131 7.33 -5.70 8.40
C LEU A 131 8.48 -5.54 7.39
N CYS A 132 8.32 -6.04 6.16
CA CYS A 132 9.31 -5.80 5.10
C CYS A 132 9.56 -4.32 4.84
N ALA A 133 8.49 -3.54 4.71
CA ALA A 133 8.57 -2.09 4.46
C ALA A 133 9.27 -1.36 5.60
N ALA A 134 8.93 -1.68 6.85
CA ALA A 134 9.57 -1.14 8.03
C ALA A 134 11.06 -1.50 8.06
N THR A 135 11.41 -2.78 7.87
CA THR A 135 12.82 -3.22 7.89
C THR A 135 13.62 -2.48 6.84
N PHE A 136 13.14 -2.44 5.59
CA PHE A 136 13.79 -1.70 4.52
C PHE A 136 14.03 -0.24 4.92
N ARG A 137 13.00 0.43 5.45
CA ARG A 137 13.08 1.84 5.79
C ARG A 137 13.99 2.13 6.96
N VAL A 138 13.99 1.32 8.01
CA VAL A 138 14.98 1.44 9.10
C VAL A 138 16.40 1.18 8.56
N SER A 139 16.57 0.27 7.58
CA SER A 139 17.87 -0.03 7.00
C SER A 139 18.45 1.06 6.10
N VAL A 140 17.61 1.82 5.39
CA VAL A 140 18.06 2.83 4.40
C VAL A 140 17.80 4.28 4.80
N SER A 141 17.08 4.50 5.91
CA SER A 141 16.73 5.82 6.40
C SER A 141 16.73 5.84 7.92
N GLU A 142 16.73 7.04 8.52
CA GLU A 142 16.74 7.22 9.98
C GLU A 142 15.36 7.00 10.63
N MET A 143 14.60 5.99 10.18
CA MET A 143 13.36 5.61 10.85
C MET A 143 13.67 4.86 12.15
N ASP A 144 12.88 5.10 13.19
CA ASP A 144 13.10 4.52 14.51
C ASP A 144 13.02 2.97 14.47
N PRO A 145 14.11 2.24 14.81
CA PRO A 145 14.13 0.78 14.77
C PRO A 145 13.11 0.12 15.72
N ARG A 146 12.63 0.83 16.75
CA ARG A 146 11.60 0.33 17.67
C ARG A 146 10.28 0.00 16.96
N ILE A 147 10.07 0.51 15.76
CA ILE A 147 8.93 0.15 14.91
C ILE A 147 8.87 -1.35 14.60
N ILE A 148 10.03 -2.00 14.44
CA ILE A 148 10.13 -3.43 14.15
C ILE A 148 9.63 -4.24 15.34
N LEU A 149 10.12 -3.93 16.55
CA LEU A 149 9.65 -4.55 17.78
C LEU A 149 8.16 -4.33 18.00
N LYS A 150 7.65 -3.12 17.73
CA LYS A 150 6.23 -2.82 17.85
C LYS A 150 5.39 -3.68 16.89
N LEU A 151 5.80 -3.83 15.63
CA LEU A 151 5.14 -4.71 14.67
C LEU A 151 5.17 -6.18 15.13
N LEU A 152 6.34 -6.68 15.52
CA LEU A 152 6.52 -8.06 15.99
C LEU A 152 5.70 -8.34 17.26
N GLY A 153 5.47 -7.35 18.12
CA GLY A 153 4.61 -7.46 19.29
C GLY A 153 3.14 -7.76 18.98
N TYR A 154 2.67 -7.46 17.76
CA TYR A 154 1.32 -7.79 17.28
C TYR A 154 1.28 -9.02 16.37
N ARG A 155 2.42 -9.62 16.06
CA ARG A 155 2.51 -10.82 15.23
C ARG A 155 1.77 -11.98 15.89
N ASN A 156 0.86 -12.64 15.17
CA ASN A 156 0.30 -13.91 15.61
C ASN A 156 1.30 -15.05 15.34
N PRO A 157 1.94 -15.64 16.38
CA PRO A 157 2.96 -16.68 16.18
C PRO A 157 2.39 -17.98 15.61
N LYS A 158 1.07 -18.18 15.72
CA LYS A 158 0.36 -19.36 15.19
C LYS A 158 -0.05 -19.19 13.73
N SER A 159 0.22 -18.05 13.10
CA SER A 159 -0.05 -17.86 11.68
C SER A 159 0.67 -18.94 10.86
N THR A 160 -0.12 -19.77 10.18
CA THR A 160 0.37 -20.84 9.29
C THR A 160 0.33 -20.44 7.83
N TYR A 161 -0.11 -19.22 7.50
CA TYR A 161 -0.20 -18.74 6.13
C TYR A 161 1.19 -18.74 5.46
N PRO A 162 1.41 -19.56 4.42
CA PRO A 162 2.73 -19.69 3.80
C PRO A 162 3.27 -18.34 3.28
N ARG A 163 2.39 -17.52 2.70
CA ARG A 163 2.73 -16.18 2.22
C ARG A 163 3.21 -15.25 3.33
N SER A 164 2.65 -15.37 4.54
CA SER A 164 3.08 -14.60 5.71
C SER A 164 4.53 -14.92 6.05
N ARG A 165 4.87 -16.20 6.18
CA ARG A 165 6.24 -16.64 6.50
C ARG A 165 7.25 -16.22 5.45
N LEU A 166 6.86 -16.28 4.18
CA LEU A 166 7.71 -15.91 3.06
C LEU A 166 8.08 -14.43 3.10
N LEU A 167 7.10 -13.55 3.35
CA LEU A 167 7.33 -12.11 3.55
C LEU A 167 8.15 -11.83 4.82
N GLU A 168 7.85 -12.49 5.93
CA GLU A 168 8.65 -12.33 7.16
C GLU A 168 10.12 -12.72 6.93
N THR A 169 10.37 -13.79 6.16
CA THR A 169 11.73 -14.19 5.78
C THR A 169 12.37 -13.18 4.83
N THR A 170 11.59 -12.53 3.96
CA THR A 170 12.06 -11.40 3.16
C THR A 170 12.51 -10.22 4.03
N ALA A 171 11.81 -9.91 5.13
CA ALA A 171 12.26 -8.89 6.07
C ALA A 171 13.64 -9.22 6.67
N THR A 172 13.88 -10.49 7.03
CA THR A 172 15.21 -10.99 7.46
C THR A 172 16.26 -10.79 6.37
N GLY A 173 15.94 -11.14 5.11
CA GLY A 173 16.83 -10.95 3.98
C GLY A 173 17.18 -9.48 3.73
N ILE A 174 16.22 -8.57 3.91
CA ILE A 174 16.47 -7.12 3.81
C ILE A 174 17.43 -6.68 4.92
N ALA A 175 17.19 -7.05 6.18
CA ALA A 175 18.07 -6.69 7.30
C ALA A 175 19.52 -7.17 7.07
N ALA A 176 19.67 -8.42 6.59
CA ALA A 176 20.98 -8.98 6.26
C ALA A 176 21.66 -8.25 5.10
N CYS A 177 20.92 -7.89 4.05
CA CYS A 177 21.45 -7.18 2.88
C CYS A 177 22.01 -5.79 3.22
N TYR A 178 21.46 -5.14 4.25
CA TYR A 178 21.91 -3.83 4.74
C TYR A 178 22.75 -3.92 6.03
N GLU A 179 23.23 -5.12 6.37
CA GLU A 179 24.10 -5.37 7.51
C GLU A 179 23.54 -4.85 8.86
N GLN A 180 22.21 -4.87 9.01
CA GLN A 180 21.52 -4.40 10.22
C GLN A 180 21.47 -5.51 11.28
N ILE A 181 22.59 -5.75 11.96
CA ILE A 181 22.78 -6.88 12.87
C ILE A 181 21.75 -6.88 14.02
N GLU A 182 21.45 -5.71 14.59
CA GLU A 182 20.49 -5.59 15.69
C GLU A 182 19.07 -5.93 15.24
N ILE A 183 18.67 -5.49 14.04
CA ILE A 183 17.35 -5.82 13.47
C ILE A 183 17.29 -7.30 13.13
N LEU A 184 18.37 -7.85 12.58
CA LEU A 184 18.45 -9.26 12.22
C LEU A 184 18.27 -10.15 13.44
N GLN A 185 18.91 -9.81 14.57
CA GLN A 185 18.73 -10.52 15.83
C GLN A 185 17.28 -10.47 16.30
N GLN A 186 16.66 -9.28 16.29
CA GLN A 186 15.25 -9.12 16.67
C GLN A 186 14.32 -9.97 15.81
N LEU A 187 14.57 -10.05 14.50
CA LEU A 187 13.79 -10.87 13.58
C LEU A 187 13.98 -12.37 13.87
N PHE A 188 15.21 -12.83 14.14
CA PHE A 188 15.48 -14.23 14.51
C PHE A 188 14.80 -14.65 15.81
N ASP A 189 14.66 -13.73 16.77
CA ASP A 189 14.00 -14.03 18.05
C ASP A 189 12.47 -14.19 17.91
N HIS A 190 11.84 -13.59 16.88
CA HIS A 190 10.38 -13.49 16.77
C HIS A 190 9.78 -14.20 15.54
N VAL A 191 10.56 -14.43 14.50
CA VAL A 191 10.12 -14.98 13.22
C VAL A 191 10.70 -16.39 13.04
N PRO A 192 9.87 -17.43 12.79
CA PRO A 192 10.37 -18.75 12.49
C PRO A 192 11.11 -18.73 11.15
N MET A 193 12.35 -19.23 11.14
CA MET A 193 13.14 -19.28 9.92
C MET A 193 12.56 -20.25 8.90
N SER A 194 12.36 -19.75 7.68
CA SER A 194 12.02 -20.54 6.49
C SER A 194 13.27 -20.80 5.65
N LYS A 195 13.28 -21.91 4.90
CA LYS A 195 14.29 -22.13 3.85
C LYS A 195 14.05 -21.28 2.61
N ASP A 196 12.82 -20.78 2.47
CA ASP A 196 12.39 -19.98 1.33
C ASP A 196 12.31 -18.51 1.73
N ALA A 197 12.96 -17.66 0.96
CA ALA A 197 12.88 -16.20 1.05
C ALA A 197 12.70 -15.62 -0.35
N TYR A 198 11.86 -14.59 -0.51
CA TYR A 198 12.05 -13.73 -1.68
C TYR A 198 13.25 -12.84 -1.40
N LEU A 199 14.28 -12.94 -2.27
CA LEU A 199 15.15 -11.80 -2.49
C LEU A 199 14.26 -10.61 -2.86
N PRO A 200 14.47 -9.41 -2.29
CA PRO A 200 13.75 -8.23 -2.73
C PRO A 200 13.91 -8.14 -4.25
N ALA A 201 12.82 -8.33 -4.99
CA ALA A 201 12.87 -8.36 -6.43
C ALA A 201 13.41 -7.00 -6.88
N LYS A 202 14.54 -7.01 -7.59
CA LYS A 202 15.19 -5.84 -8.19
C LYS A 202 14.21 -4.90 -8.93
N GLN A 203 13.04 -5.37 -9.34
CA GLN A 203 12.12 -4.64 -10.19
C GLN A 203 11.33 -3.52 -9.50
N GLU A 204 11.08 -3.53 -8.19
CA GLU A 204 10.44 -2.39 -7.51
C GLU A 204 11.44 -1.42 -6.86
N PHE A 205 12.69 -1.86 -6.66
CA PHE A 205 13.81 -0.98 -6.29
C PHE A 205 14.27 -0.04 -7.40
N LEU A 206 13.82 -0.26 -8.65
CA LEU A 206 14.12 0.60 -9.79
C LEU A 206 13.39 1.95 -9.78
N ILE A 207 12.40 2.15 -8.91
CA ILE A 207 11.76 3.46 -8.75
C ILE A 207 12.74 4.49 -8.16
N ASP A 208 13.82 4.04 -7.50
CA ASP A 208 14.84 4.92 -6.90
C ASP A 208 16.16 5.03 -7.70
N GLN A 209 16.34 4.31 -8.82
CA GLN A 209 17.59 4.37 -9.59
C GLN A 209 17.78 5.64 -10.43
N ASN A 210 16.75 6.48 -10.58
CA ASN A 210 16.88 7.79 -11.24
C ASN A 210 17.42 8.90 -10.32
N ARG A 211 17.76 8.61 -9.05
CA ARG A 211 18.32 9.59 -8.11
C ARG A 211 19.80 9.41 -7.76
N PHE A 212 20.45 8.33 -8.21
CA PHE A 212 21.85 8.04 -7.89
C PHE A 212 22.84 8.20 -9.06
N PHE A 213 22.37 8.59 -10.25
CA PHE A 213 23.22 8.86 -11.42
C PHE A 213 22.90 10.23 -12.07
N ALA A 214 22.85 11.28 -11.24
CA ALA A 214 22.97 12.67 -11.67
C ALA A 214 24.00 13.38 -10.79
#